data_AF-A0AAP0RM15-F1
#
_entry.id   AF-A0AAP0RM15-F1
#
_cell.length_a   1.000
_cell.length_b   1.000
_cell.length_c   1.000
_cell.angle_alpha   90.00
_cell.angle_beta   90.00
_cell.angle_gamma   90.00
#
_symmetry.space_group_name_H-M   'P 1'
#
loop_
_entity.id
_entity.type
_entity.pdbx_description
1 polymer ?
#
loop_
_entity_poly.entity_id
_entity_poly.type
_entity_poly.pdbx_seq_one_letter_code
_entity_poly.pdbx_strand_id
1 'polypeptide(L)'
;MEQFRQIGEVLGSLKALMVFQEDIQINQRQCCLLLDIFTLAYDSIAEEMRQNLKFEEKHTKWRILEQPLRELHRIFKEGELYIRQCLETKDWWAKAITLYQNTDCVEFYIHNLLCCIPIVIEAIELAGEISGWDQDEIQKKRFVYSIKYQKEWNDPKLFQWKFGKQYLVSQDFCNRLDTVWKEDRWILLNKIQEKRLSGSMSSSKYERRLTDLLCKNLDGSEPLNGKLLPCSILVSSKDYQVRRRLGNGSHYKEILWLGESFALRHFFGDIEPLIPEISQILSLSHPNIMHFLCGFTDEEKKECFLVMELMTRDLCSYIKEMYGPRKRIPFSLPVACRYYATDC
;
A
#
# COMPACT_ATOMS: atom_id res chain seq x y z
N MET A 1 16.95 -2.82 -21.85
CA MET A 1 17.58 -1.54 -21.46
C MET A 1 16.58 -0.40 -21.28
N GLU A 2 15.69 -0.14 -22.24
CA GLU A 2 14.76 1.00 -22.10
C GLU A 2 13.87 0.91 -20.85
N GLN A 3 13.30 -0.26 -20.56
CA GLN A 3 12.52 -0.46 -19.33
C GLN A 3 13.36 -0.22 -18.07
N PHE A 4 14.60 -0.72 -18.02
CA PHE A 4 15.48 -0.51 -16.88
C PHE A 4 15.85 0.98 -16.68
N ARG A 5 16.08 1.71 -17.78
CA ARG A 5 16.30 3.16 -17.77
C ARG A 5 15.09 3.89 -17.17
N GLN A 6 13.88 3.53 -17.58
CA GLN A 6 12.64 4.10 -17.05
C GLN A 6 12.48 3.85 -15.55
N ILE A 7 12.79 2.65 -15.05
CA ILE A 7 12.83 2.38 -13.60
C ILE A 7 13.78 3.35 -12.88
N GLY A 8 14.98 3.56 -13.44
CA GLY A 8 15.94 4.53 -12.91
C GLY A 8 15.43 5.97 -12.88
N GLU A 9 14.67 6.40 -13.90
CA GLU A 9 14.02 7.72 -13.91
C GLU A 9 12.99 7.86 -12.79
N VAL A 10 12.18 6.82 -12.56
CA VAL A 10 11.21 6.81 -11.46
C VAL A 10 11.89 6.84 -10.10
N LEU A 11 12.96 6.06 -9.92
CA LEU A 11 13.76 6.08 -8.70
C LEU A 11 14.40 7.45 -8.48
N GLY A 12 14.85 8.12 -9.54
CA GLY A 12 15.33 9.50 -9.48
C GLY A 12 14.24 10.48 -9.02
N SER A 13 13.03 10.36 -9.57
CA SER A 13 11.86 11.15 -9.15
C SER A 13 11.52 10.92 -7.67
N LEU A 14 11.51 9.66 -7.24
CA LEU A 14 11.31 9.27 -5.84
C LEU A 14 12.33 9.91 -4.90
N LYS A 15 13.62 9.84 -5.24
CA LYS A 15 14.69 10.49 -4.46
C LYS A 15 14.48 12.00 -4.39
N ALA A 16 14.03 12.64 -5.48
CA ALA A 16 13.73 14.07 -5.50
C ALA A 16 12.53 14.43 -4.60
N LEU A 17 11.47 13.63 -4.58
CA LEU A 17 10.33 13.82 -3.68
C LEU A 17 10.74 13.67 -2.21
N MET A 18 11.57 12.67 -1.91
CA MET A 18 12.03 12.36 -0.55
C MET A 18 13.07 13.36 -0.01
N VAL A 19 13.51 14.35 -0.79
CA VAL A 19 14.25 15.51 -0.25
C VAL A 19 13.42 16.24 0.80
N PHE A 20 12.09 16.28 0.61
CA PHE A 20 11.13 16.89 1.54
C PHE A 20 10.54 15.87 2.52
N GLN A 21 11.28 14.81 2.86
CA GLN A 21 10.79 13.76 3.76
C GLN A 21 10.37 14.29 5.14
N GLU A 22 10.94 15.41 5.60
CA GLU A 22 10.57 16.05 6.88
C GLU A 22 9.18 16.67 6.86
N ASP A 23 8.67 17.03 5.66
CA ASP A 23 7.32 17.56 5.47
C ASP A 23 6.25 16.44 5.47
N ILE A 24 6.67 15.17 5.43
CA ILE A 24 5.76 14.03 5.53
C ILE A 24 5.28 13.90 6.98
N GLN A 25 4.04 14.31 7.21
CA GLN A 25 3.47 14.36 8.56
C GLN A 25 3.06 12.99 9.10
N ILE A 26 2.65 12.07 8.23
CA ILE A 26 2.16 10.71 8.52
C ILE A 26 2.82 9.74 7.53
N ASN A 27 3.19 8.55 7.99
CA ASN A 27 3.84 7.49 7.21
C ASN A 27 5.26 7.83 6.70
N GLN A 28 5.99 8.67 7.44
CA GLN A 28 7.36 9.05 7.05
C GLN A 28 8.29 7.83 7.05
N ARG A 29 8.24 6.97 8.08
CA ARG A 29 9.08 5.78 8.16
C ARG A 29 8.76 4.79 7.06
N GLN A 30 7.48 4.60 6.76
CA GLN A 30 7.02 3.79 5.62
C GLN A 30 7.55 4.33 4.29
N CYS A 31 7.46 5.65 4.04
CA CYS A 31 8.00 6.26 2.82
C CYS A 31 9.53 6.08 2.71
N CYS A 32 10.27 6.25 3.81
CA CYS A 32 11.72 6.00 3.84
C CYS A 32 12.05 4.52 3.56
N LEU A 33 11.31 3.58 4.16
CA LEU A 33 11.49 2.16 3.89
C LEU A 33 11.24 1.82 2.41
N LEU A 34 10.19 2.37 1.82
CA LEU A 34 9.85 2.16 0.42
C LEU A 34 10.96 2.68 -0.51
N LEU A 35 11.53 3.85 -0.21
CA LEU A 35 12.66 4.38 -0.96
C LEU A 35 13.91 3.48 -0.84
N ASP A 36 14.22 3.02 0.37
CA ASP A 36 15.39 2.20 0.65
C ASP A 36 15.30 0.85 -0.07
N ILE A 37 14.15 0.18 -0.01
CA ILE A 37 13.96 -1.11 -0.65
C ILE A 37 13.91 -0.99 -2.19
N PHE A 38 13.35 0.09 -2.74
CA PHE A 38 13.39 0.35 -4.18
C PHE A 38 14.80 0.67 -4.65
N THR A 39 15.59 1.41 -3.85
CA THR A 39 17.00 1.66 -4.15
C THR A 39 17.79 0.35 -4.16
N LEU A 40 17.62 -0.47 -3.12
CA LEU A 40 18.30 -1.77 -3.05
C LEU A 40 17.87 -2.71 -4.18
N ALA A 41 16.57 -2.77 -4.51
CA ALA A 41 16.06 -3.54 -5.63
C ALA A 41 16.74 -3.15 -6.94
N TYR A 42 16.80 -1.85 -7.22
CA TYR A 42 17.44 -1.33 -8.42
C TYR A 42 18.93 -1.67 -8.47
N ASP A 43 19.64 -1.49 -7.36
CA ASP A 43 21.08 -1.76 -7.27
C ASP A 43 21.39 -3.27 -7.41
N SER A 44 20.62 -4.13 -6.74
CA SER A 44 20.75 -5.59 -6.87
C SER A 44 20.49 -6.05 -8.30
N ILE A 45 19.44 -5.54 -8.96
CA ILE A 45 19.16 -5.86 -10.37
C ILE A 45 20.27 -5.34 -11.29
N ALA A 46 20.76 -4.12 -11.05
CA ALA A 46 21.85 -3.55 -11.85
C ALA A 46 23.11 -4.42 -11.78
N GLU A 47 23.42 -4.93 -10.58
CA GLU A 47 24.56 -5.81 -10.36
C GLU A 47 24.37 -7.17 -11.03
N GLU A 48 23.19 -7.79 -10.90
CA GLU A 48 22.87 -9.04 -11.58
C GLU A 48 22.92 -8.90 -13.10
N MET A 49 22.40 -7.80 -13.65
CA MET A 49 22.52 -7.50 -15.08
C MET A 49 23.98 -7.36 -15.51
N ARG A 50 24.81 -6.70 -14.71
CA ARG A 50 26.24 -6.49 -15.00
C ARG A 50 27.05 -7.78 -14.95
N GLN A 51 26.75 -8.66 -14.00
CA GLN A 51 27.45 -9.92 -13.83
C GLN A 51 27.04 -10.97 -14.88
N ASN A 52 25.76 -11.00 -15.26
CA ASN A 52 25.24 -12.09 -16.09
C ASN A 52 25.14 -11.74 -17.59
N LEU A 53 24.96 -10.47 -17.96
CA LEU A 53 24.64 -10.04 -19.33
C LEU A 53 25.79 -9.32 -20.04
N LYS A 54 25.82 -9.42 -21.37
CA LYS A 54 26.71 -8.64 -22.24
C LYS A 54 25.95 -7.49 -22.89
N PHE A 55 26.45 -6.26 -22.77
CA PHE A 55 25.75 -5.06 -23.23
C PHE A 55 25.59 -5.00 -24.76
N GLU A 56 26.52 -5.60 -25.49
CA GLU A 56 26.50 -5.68 -26.96
C GLU A 56 25.27 -6.45 -27.48
N GLU A 57 24.72 -7.36 -26.66
CA GLU A 57 23.62 -8.26 -27.03
C GLU A 57 22.22 -7.69 -26.69
N LYS A 58 22.15 -6.39 -26.33
CA LYS A 58 20.93 -5.74 -25.81
C LYS A 58 19.71 -5.77 -26.73
N HIS A 59 19.90 -5.90 -28.05
CA HIS A 59 18.81 -5.90 -29.04
C HIS A 59 18.36 -7.30 -29.47
N THR A 60 19.12 -8.34 -29.12
CA THR A 60 18.88 -9.70 -29.60
C THR A 60 18.45 -10.63 -28.47
N LYS A 61 19.27 -10.74 -27.41
CA LYS A 61 19.07 -11.75 -26.34
C LYS A 61 18.29 -11.24 -25.13
N TRP A 62 18.14 -9.93 -24.99
CA TRP A 62 17.51 -9.31 -23.80
C TRP A 62 15.97 -9.19 -23.90
N ARG A 63 15.35 -9.78 -24.94
CA ARG A 63 13.91 -9.69 -25.16
C ARG A 63 13.09 -10.27 -24.01
N ILE A 64 13.58 -11.32 -23.36
CA ILE A 64 12.91 -11.95 -22.21
C ILE A 64 12.79 -11.02 -21.00
N LEU A 65 13.66 -10.02 -20.88
CA LEU A 65 13.67 -9.05 -19.78
C LEU A 65 12.58 -7.98 -19.92
N GLU A 66 11.96 -7.85 -21.10
CA GLU A 66 11.07 -6.73 -21.37
C GLU A 66 9.82 -6.72 -20.48
N GLN A 67 9.14 -7.86 -20.33
CA GLN A 67 7.92 -7.95 -19.53
C GLN A 67 8.20 -7.86 -18.02
N PRO A 68 9.18 -8.59 -17.44
CA PRO A 68 9.50 -8.46 -16.02
C PRO A 68 9.91 -7.03 -15.63
N LEU A 69 10.74 -6.36 -16.45
CA LEU A 69 11.15 -4.98 -16.17
C LEU A 69 10.02 -3.97 -16.37
N ARG A 70 9.09 -4.23 -17.30
CA ARG A 70 7.88 -3.40 -17.46
C ARG A 70 6.99 -3.48 -16.22
N GLU A 71 6.84 -4.68 -15.66
CA GLU A 71 6.08 -4.87 -14.42
C GLU A 71 6.75 -4.19 -13.23
N LEU A 72 8.07 -4.35 -13.11
CA LEU A 72 8.83 -3.67 -12.07
C LEU A 72 8.73 -2.14 -12.18
N HIS A 73 8.77 -1.60 -13.40
CA HIS A 73 8.55 -0.17 -13.64
C HIS A 73 7.17 0.29 -13.18
N ARG A 74 6.12 -0.51 -13.42
CA ARG A 74 4.77 -0.22 -12.91
C ARG A 74 4.76 -0.16 -11.38
N ILE A 75 5.38 -1.11 -10.70
CA ILE A 75 5.44 -1.15 -9.23
C ILE A 75 6.16 0.09 -8.68
N PHE A 76 7.28 0.49 -9.30
CA PHE A 76 7.99 1.72 -8.92
C PHE A 76 7.12 2.97 -9.12
N LYS A 77 6.33 3.03 -10.19
CA LYS A 77 5.37 4.11 -10.44
C LYS A 77 4.25 4.15 -9.40
N GLU A 78 3.73 3.00 -9.00
CA GLU A 78 2.71 2.91 -7.95
C GLU A 78 3.27 3.40 -6.60
N GLY A 79 4.51 3.02 -6.24
CA GLY A 79 5.17 3.55 -5.04
C GLY A 79 5.49 5.05 -5.10
N GLU A 80 5.82 5.58 -6.29
CA GLU A 80 5.96 7.03 -6.51
C GLU A 80 4.66 7.79 -6.22
N LEU A 81 3.52 7.24 -6.65
CA LEU A 81 2.21 7.84 -6.37
C LEU A 81 1.87 7.80 -4.89
N TYR A 82 2.20 6.70 -4.19
CA TYR A 82 2.02 6.59 -2.75
C TYR A 82 2.79 7.67 -1.97
N ILE A 83 4.09 7.81 -2.24
CA ILE A 83 4.91 8.83 -1.57
C ILE A 83 4.40 10.24 -1.87
N ARG A 84 3.97 10.48 -3.11
CA ARG A 84 3.36 11.77 -3.48
C ARG A 84 2.10 12.03 -2.65
N GLN A 85 1.21 11.06 -2.50
CA GLN A 85 0.00 11.18 -1.68
C GLN A 85 0.32 11.44 -0.20
N CYS A 86 1.35 10.80 0.35
CA CYS A 86 1.82 11.08 1.71
C CYS A 86 2.35 12.52 1.86
N LEU A 87 2.99 13.06 0.82
CA LEU A 87 3.56 14.42 0.79
C LEU A 87 2.52 15.52 0.49
N GLU A 88 1.39 15.22 -0.17
CA GLU A 88 0.38 16.21 -0.59
C GLU A 88 -0.04 17.18 0.52
N THR A 89 -0.14 18.48 0.28
CA THR A 89 -0.56 19.43 1.32
C THR A 89 -2.08 19.41 1.51
N LYS A 90 -2.57 18.47 2.32
CA LYS A 90 -3.98 18.33 2.72
C LYS A 90 -4.18 18.72 4.19
N ASP A 91 -5.45 18.88 4.58
CA ASP A 91 -5.80 19.04 6.00
C ASP A 91 -5.22 17.87 6.82
N TRP A 92 -4.58 18.20 7.94
CA TRP A 92 -3.85 17.22 8.74
C TRP A 92 -4.79 16.18 9.37
N TRP A 93 -6.00 16.59 9.79
CA TRP A 93 -6.98 15.66 10.37
C TRP A 93 -7.54 14.73 9.31
N ALA A 94 -7.82 15.24 8.10
CA ALA A 94 -8.23 14.41 6.98
C ALA A 94 -7.19 13.32 6.69
N LYS A 95 -5.92 13.71 6.57
CA LYS A 95 -4.82 12.75 6.39
C LYS A 95 -4.71 11.75 7.54
N ALA A 96 -4.81 12.22 8.78
CA ALA A 96 -4.71 11.35 9.95
C ALA A 96 -5.80 10.28 9.93
N ILE A 97 -7.05 10.66 9.65
CA ILE A 97 -8.18 9.71 9.58
C ILE A 97 -8.01 8.71 8.44
N THR A 98 -7.49 9.13 7.29
CA THR A 98 -7.26 8.20 6.16
C THR A 98 -6.07 7.28 6.39
N LEU A 99 -5.00 7.76 7.02
CA LEU A 99 -3.70 7.06 7.01
C LEU A 99 -3.31 6.41 8.35
N TYR A 100 -4.01 6.64 9.46
CA TYR A 100 -3.55 6.17 10.79
C TYR A 100 -3.44 4.65 10.95
N GLN A 101 -4.21 3.89 10.18
CA GLN A 101 -4.15 2.42 10.14
C GLN A 101 -3.52 1.88 8.85
N ASN A 102 -3.04 2.76 7.95
CA ASN A 102 -2.55 2.37 6.62
C ASN A 102 -1.33 1.44 6.71
N THR A 103 -1.43 0.28 6.06
CA THR A 103 -0.38 -0.74 5.95
C THR A 103 0.08 -0.95 4.50
N ASP A 104 -0.43 -0.17 3.54
CA ASP A 104 -0.23 -0.36 2.10
C ASP A 104 1.25 -0.41 1.71
N CYS A 105 2.13 0.33 2.41
CA CYS A 105 3.56 0.30 2.14
C CYS A 105 4.09 -1.14 2.13
N VAL A 106 3.77 -1.92 3.16
CA VAL A 106 4.26 -3.29 3.33
C VAL A 106 3.36 -4.27 2.57
N GLU A 107 2.06 -4.21 2.82
CA GLU A 107 1.09 -5.21 2.35
C GLU A 107 0.77 -5.10 0.86
N PHE A 108 1.01 -3.94 0.23
CA PHE A 108 0.77 -3.73 -1.19
C PHE A 108 2.04 -3.46 -1.98
N TYR A 109 2.75 -2.35 -1.71
CA TYR A 109 3.85 -1.92 -2.57
C TYR A 109 5.09 -2.81 -2.43
N ILE A 110 5.49 -3.13 -1.20
CA ILE A 110 6.62 -4.03 -0.95
C ILE A 110 6.25 -5.47 -1.29
N HIS A 111 5.03 -5.92 -0.99
CA HIS A 111 4.54 -7.21 -1.44
C HIS A 111 4.68 -7.38 -2.96
N ASN A 112 4.14 -6.43 -3.74
CA ASN A 112 4.22 -6.49 -5.20
C ASN A 112 5.68 -6.50 -5.70
N LEU A 113 6.56 -5.71 -5.07
CA LEU A 113 7.99 -5.73 -5.36
C LEU A 113 8.59 -7.12 -5.11
N LEU A 114 8.40 -7.68 -3.92
CA LEU A 114 8.97 -8.98 -3.54
C LEU A 114 8.42 -10.13 -4.38
N CYS A 115 7.18 -10.04 -4.88
CA CYS A 115 6.63 -10.99 -5.86
C CYS A 115 7.24 -10.82 -7.26
N CYS A 116 7.60 -9.59 -7.64
CA CYS A 116 8.16 -9.31 -8.96
C CYS A 116 9.66 -9.62 -9.06
N ILE A 117 10.42 -9.41 -7.98
CA ILE A 117 11.89 -9.60 -7.95
C ILE A 117 12.32 -10.99 -8.42
N PRO A 118 11.73 -12.12 -7.95
CA PRO A 118 12.10 -13.44 -8.43
C PRO A 118 11.97 -13.61 -9.94
N ILE A 119 10.91 -13.05 -10.52
CA ILE A 119 10.65 -13.11 -11.97
C ILE A 119 11.73 -12.34 -12.74
N VAL A 120 12.16 -11.18 -12.23
CA VAL A 120 13.21 -10.37 -12.84
C VAL A 120 14.56 -11.09 -12.75
N ILE A 121 14.91 -11.62 -11.58
CA ILE A 121 16.16 -12.35 -11.35
C ILE A 121 16.24 -13.57 -12.27
N GLU A 122 15.19 -14.40 -12.31
CA GLU A 122 15.14 -15.59 -13.17
C GLU A 122 15.26 -15.20 -14.65
N ALA A 123 14.59 -14.13 -15.10
CA ALA A 123 14.70 -13.66 -16.47
C ALA A 123 16.12 -13.19 -16.82
N ILE A 124 16.85 -12.58 -15.87
CA ILE A 124 18.27 -12.22 -16.03
C ILE A 124 19.13 -13.47 -16.14
N GLU A 125 18.87 -14.49 -15.32
CA GLU A 125 19.61 -15.75 -15.37
C GLU A 125 19.39 -16.48 -16.70
N LEU A 126 18.15 -16.57 -17.17
CA LEU A 126 17.82 -17.17 -18.48
C LEU A 126 18.48 -16.41 -19.65
N ALA A 127 18.46 -15.08 -19.62
CA ALA A 127 19.17 -14.26 -20.62
C ALA A 127 20.70 -14.40 -20.51
N GLY A 128 21.20 -14.55 -19.28
CA GLY A 128 22.61 -14.74 -18.97
C GLY A 128 23.15 -16.09 -19.40
N GLU A 129 22.33 -17.15 -19.32
CA GLU A 129 22.65 -18.50 -19.77
C GLU A 129 22.98 -18.53 -21.27
N ILE A 130 22.20 -17.83 -22.08
CA ILE A 130 22.39 -17.76 -23.54
C ILE A 130 23.33 -16.62 -23.98
N SER A 131 23.88 -15.86 -23.04
CA SER A 131 24.76 -14.71 -23.30
C SER A 131 26.14 -15.16 -23.78
N GLY A 132 26.65 -14.52 -24.84
CA GLY A 132 27.90 -14.92 -25.50
C GLY A 132 27.79 -16.07 -26.50
N TRP A 133 28.94 -16.51 -27.02
CA TRP A 133 29.06 -17.54 -28.07
C TRP A 133 29.85 -18.77 -27.61
N ASP A 134 30.47 -18.70 -26.42
CA ASP A 134 31.29 -19.77 -25.87
C ASP A 134 30.41 -20.84 -25.23
N GLN A 135 30.45 -22.05 -25.79
CA GLN A 135 29.66 -23.18 -25.30
C GLN A 135 30.08 -23.65 -23.91
N ASP A 136 31.36 -23.50 -23.55
CA ASP A 136 31.85 -23.90 -22.22
C ASP A 136 31.26 -22.98 -21.14
N GLU A 137 31.26 -21.66 -21.38
CA GLU A 137 30.65 -20.67 -20.48
C GLU A 137 29.13 -20.87 -20.34
N ILE A 138 28.43 -21.20 -21.44
CA ILE A 138 27.00 -21.52 -21.41
C ILE A 138 26.75 -22.75 -20.50
N GLN A 139 27.55 -23.81 -20.65
CA GLN A 139 27.41 -25.03 -19.84
C GLN A 139 27.71 -24.77 -18.36
N LYS A 140 28.75 -23.97 -18.05
CA LYS A 140 29.05 -23.57 -16.67
C LYS A 140 27.91 -22.78 -16.04
N LYS A 141 27.33 -21.81 -16.74
CA LYS A 141 26.18 -21.03 -16.23
C LYS A 141 24.96 -21.91 -15.98
N ARG A 142 24.63 -22.81 -16.92
CA ARG A 142 23.57 -23.81 -16.72
C ARG A 142 23.78 -24.63 -15.46
N PHE A 143 25.01 -25.08 -15.24
CA PHE A 143 25.34 -25.86 -14.05
C PHE A 143 25.16 -25.03 -12.77
N VAL A 144 25.64 -23.79 -12.74
CA VAL A 144 25.44 -22.88 -11.58
C VAL A 144 23.96 -22.67 -11.27
N TYR A 145 23.13 -22.39 -12.28
CA TYR A 145 21.69 -22.21 -12.08
C TYR A 145 21.01 -23.52 -11.66
N SER A 146 21.42 -24.67 -12.19
CA SER A 146 20.90 -25.96 -11.74
C SER A 146 21.18 -26.23 -10.26
N ILE A 147 22.32 -25.80 -9.73
CA ILE A 147 22.66 -25.90 -8.30
C ILE A 147 21.79 -24.96 -7.47
N LYS A 148 21.53 -23.75 -7.96
CA LYS A 148 20.71 -22.74 -7.28
C LYS A 148 19.30 -23.27 -6.96
N TYR A 149 18.71 -24.05 -7.86
CA TYR A 149 17.34 -24.55 -7.76
C TYR A 149 17.21 -26.00 -7.26
N GLN A 150 18.27 -26.56 -6.65
CA GLN A 150 18.18 -27.90 -6.06
C GLN A 150 17.32 -27.90 -4.78
N LYS A 151 16.77 -29.07 -4.45
CA LYS A 151 15.79 -29.24 -3.35
C LYS A 151 16.40 -29.00 -1.96
N GLU A 152 17.72 -29.06 -1.85
CA GLU A 152 18.52 -28.82 -0.66
C GLU A 152 18.35 -27.37 -0.16
N TRP A 153 17.94 -26.44 -1.04
CA TRP A 153 17.67 -25.06 -0.68
C TRP A 153 16.22 -24.80 -0.24
N ASN A 154 15.38 -25.83 -0.09
CA ASN A 154 13.99 -25.72 0.39
C ASN A 154 13.91 -25.55 1.92
N ASP A 155 14.72 -24.66 2.48
CA ASP A 155 14.65 -24.22 3.87
C ASP A 155 14.71 -22.68 3.90
N PRO A 156 13.78 -22.01 4.62
CA PRO A 156 13.73 -20.55 4.65
C PRO A 156 15.02 -19.89 5.12
N LYS A 157 15.72 -20.47 6.11
CA LYS A 157 16.96 -19.90 6.66
C LYS A 157 18.11 -20.09 5.68
N LEU A 158 18.22 -21.28 5.07
CA LEU A 158 19.23 -21.53 4.03
C LEU A 158 19.05 -20.59 2.84
N PHE A 159 17.80 -20.40 2.38
CA PHE A 159 17.49 -19.44 1.33
C PHE A 159 17.89 -18.02 1.74
N GLN A 160 17.53 -17.58 2.94
CA GLN A 160 17.86 -16.25 3.45
C GLN A 160 19.38 -16.02 3.52
N TRP A 161 20.13 -17.00 4.02
CA TRP A 161 21.60 -16.89 4.13
C TRP A 161 22.28 -16.85 2.77
N LYS A 162 21.82 -17.67 1.82
CA LYS A 162 22.47 -17.81 0.52
C LYS A 162 22.05 -16.74 -0.47
N PHE A 163 20.75 -16.43 -0.51
CA PHE A 163 20.12 -15.60 -1.54
C PHE A 163 19.44 -14.33 -0.99
N GLY A 164 19.42 -14.12 0.34
CA GLY A 164 18.68 -13.01 0.94
C GLY A 164 19.04 -11.61 0.39
N LYS A 165 20.30 -11.37 0.02
CA LYS A 165 20.70 -10.10 -0.64
C LYS A 165 20.11 -9.95 -2.05
N GLN A 166 20.10 -11.03 -2.83
CA GLN A 166 19.59 -11.05 -4.21
C GLN A 166 18.07 -10.81 -4.24
N TYR A 167 17.34 -11.34 -3.25
CA TYR A 167 15.89 -11.27 -3.17
C TYR A 167 15.34 -10.25 -2.16
N LEU A 168 16.18 -9.37 -1.63
CA LEU A 168 15.80 -8.30 -0.68
C LEU A 168 15.23 -8.80 0.66
N VAL A 169 15.58 -10.02 1.06
CA VAL A 169 15.09 -10.69 2.28
C VAL A 169 16.17 -10.76 3.37
N SER A 170 16.98 -9.71 3.50
CA SER A 170 17.98 -9.67 4.57
C SER A 170 17.30 -9.56 5.94
N GLN A 171 17.97 -10.02 7.00
CA GLN A 171 17.42 -9.93 8.36
C GLN A 171 17.08 -8.49 8.77
N ASP A 172 17.89 -7.52 8.31
CA ASP A 172 17.65 -6.10 8.54
C ASP A 172 16.32 -5.65 7.91
N PHE A 173 16.09 -5.99 6.64
CA PHE A 173 14.84 -5.65 5.95
C PHE A 173 13.63 -6.33 6.58
N CYS A 174 13.72 -7.61 6.94
CA CYS A 174 12.64 -8.30 7.64
C CYS A 174 12.27 -7.59 8.94
N ASN A 175 13.25 -7.23 9.76
CA ASN A 175 13.00 -6.50 11.01
C ASN A 175 12.36 -5.13 10.75
N ARG A 176 12.82 -4.40 9.74
CA ARG A 176 12.26 -3.10 9.37
C ARG A 176 10.82 -3.21 8.89
N LEU A 177 10.47 -4.24 8.12
CA LEU A 177 9.09 -4.49 7.69
C LEU A 177 8.15 -4.69 8.90
N ASP A 178 8.62 -5.38 9.93
CA ASP A 178 7.84 -5.67 11.14
C ASP A 178 7.66 -4.47 12.09
N THR A 179 8.60 -3.50 12.06
CA THR A 179 8.61 -2.35 12.98
C THR A 179 8.12 -1.05 12.36
N VAL A 180 8.30 -0.84 11.06
CA VAL A 180 8.06 0.46 10.39
C VAL A 180 6.67 1.04 10.66
N TRP A 181 5.64 0.19 10.61
CA TRP A 181 4.26 0.61 10.83
C TRP A 181 4.03 1.01 12.30
N LYS A 182 4.63 0.26 13.23
CA LYS A 182 4.54 0.55 14.68
C LYS A 182 5.27 1.86 15.01
N GLU A 183 6.39 2.13 14.36
CA GLU A 183 7.15 3.37 14.51
C GLU A 183 6.33 4.58 14.04
N ASP A 184 5.76 4.53 12.84
CA ASP A 184 4.90 5.62 12.33
C ASP A 184 3.65 5.81 13.19
N ARG A 185 3.03 4.72 13.65
CA ARG A 185 1.89 4.76 14.57
C ARG A 185 2.24 5.47 15.87
N TRP A 186 3.42 5.15 16.44
CA TRP A 186 3.91 5.78 17.67
C TRP A 186 4.23 7.27 17.47
N ILE A 187 4.86 7.64 16.35
CA ILE A 187 5.13 9.04 16.00
C ILE A 187 3.81 9.82 15.86
N LEU A 188 2.81 9.23 15.20
CA LEU A 188 1.50 9.84 15.03
C LEU A 188 0.80 10.07 16.38
N LEU A 189 0.82 9.07 17.27
CA LEU A 189 0.30 9.17 18.63
C LEU A 189 0.92 10.34 19.39
N ASN A 190 2.25 10.46 19.37
CA ASN A 190 2.95 11.57 20.02
C ASN A 190 2.56 12.93 19.45
N LYS A 191 2.47 13.06 18.12
CA LYS A 191 2.02 14.31 17.46
C LYS A 191 0.59 14.69 17.86
N ILE A 192 -0.30 13.70 17.99
CA ILE A 192 -1.68 13.93 18.47
C ILE A 192 -1.65 14.43 19.93
N GLN A 193 -0.84 13.81 20.79
CA GLN A 193 -0.70 14.21 22.19
C GLN A 193 -0.07 15.61 22.33
N GLU A 194 0.93 15.96 21.54
CA GLU A 194 1.52 17.31 21.50
C GLU A 194 0.50 18.37 21.09
N LYS A 195 -0.33 18.08 20.09
CA LYS A 195 -1.46 18.95 19.68
C LYS A 195 -2.51 19.08 20.79
N ARG A 196 -2.73 18.04 21.58
CA ARG A 196 -3.61 18.07 22.77
C ARG A 196 -3.10 19.04 23.84
N LEU A 197 -1.80 18.99 24.13
CA LEU A 197 -1.16 19.80 25.17
C LEU A 197 -0.96 21.25 24.74
N SER A 198 -0.52 21.47 23.50
CA SER A 198 -0.26 22.80 22.94
C SER A 198 -1.55 23.58 22.63
N GLY A 199 -2.66 22.88 22.39
CA GLY A 199 -3.98 23.46 22.04
C GLY A 199 -4.79 24.01 23.21
N SER A 200 -4.26 24.04 24.44
CA SER A 200 -4.98 24.50 25.63
C SER A 200 -5.57 25.93 25.50
N MET A 201 -4.92 26.81 24.72
CA MET A 201 -5.33 28.22 24.57
C MET A 201 -5.95 28.59 23.20
N SER A 202 -5.86 27.76 22.15
CA SER A 202 -6.33 28.13 20.80
C SER A 202 -7.04 27.03 20.01
N SER A 203 -7.12 25.79 20.50
CA SER A 203 -7.80 24.71 19.75
C SER A 203 -9.32 24.80 19.88
N SER A 204 -10.01 24.60 18.76
CA SER A 204 -11.46 24.58 18.77
C SER A 204 -11.98 23.37 19.56
N LYS A 205 -13.15 23.49 20.19
CA LYS A 205 -13.83 22.35 20.88
C LYS A 205 -13.97 21.12 19.97
N TYR A 206 -14.00 21.35 18.67
CA TYR A 206 -14.05 20.34 17.62
C TYR A 206 -12.74 19.54 17.52
N GLU A 207 -11.60 20.22 17.41
CA GLU A 207 -10.29 19.57 17.32
C GLU A 207 -9.96 18.72 18.54
N ARG A 208 -10.34 19.18 19.74
CA ARG A 208 -10.18 18.37 20.96
C ARG A 208 -10.91 17.03 20.88
N ARG A 209 -12.11 17.02 20.29
CA ARG A 209 -12.89 15.79 20.08
C ARG A 209 -12.26 14.87 19.03
N LEU A 210 -11.62 15.43 18.00
CA LEU A 210 -10.87 14.66 17.00
C LEU A 210 -9.58 14.07 17.59
N THR A 211 -8.88 14.82 18.45
CA THR A 211 -7.74 14.30 19.22
C THR A 211 -8.17 13.09 20.03
N ASP A 212 -9.24 13.23 20.81
CA ASP A 212 -9.76 12.14 21.65
C ASP A 212 -10.21 10.93 20.83
N LEU A 213 -10.77 11.16 19.63
CA LEU A 213 -11.13 10.11 18.66
C LEU A 213 -9.89 9.30 18.23
N LEU A 214 -8.87 9.98 17.73
CA LEU A 214 -7.69 9.30 17.18
C LEU A 214 -6.85 8.63 18.27
N CYS A 215 -6.70 9.26 19.44
CA CYS A 215 -6.02 8.62 20.58
C CYS A 215 -6.70 7.30 20.95
N LYS A 216 -8.04 7.28 21.08
CA LYS A 216 -8.77 6.05 21.42
C LYS A 216 -8.60 4.94 20.37
N ASN A 217 -8.59 5.30 19.10
CA ASN A 217 -8.39 4.33 18.02
C ASN A 217 -6.95 3.80 17.97
N LEU A 218 -5.97 4.61 18.39
CA LEU A 218 -4.54 4.30 18.30
C LEU A 218 -3.94 3.66 19.56
N ASP A 219 -4.43 3.96 20.77
CA ASP A 219 -3.78 3.54 22.02
C ASP A 219 -3.87 2.03 22.27
N GLY A 220 -4.91 1.33 21.78
CA GLY A 220 -5.00 -0.15 21.81
C GLY A 220 -4.85 -0.82 23.19
N SER A 221 -4.66 -0.06 24.27
CA SER A 221 -4.33 -0.49 25.63
C SER A 221 -5.56 -0.89 26.43
N GLU A 222 -6.74 -0.65 25.88
CA GLU A 222 -7.96 -1.34 26.27
C GLU A 222 -8.39 -2.16 25.05
N PRO A 223 -8.92 -3.40 25.21
CA PRO A 223 -9.77 -3.92 24.15
C PRO A 223 -10.76 -2.79 23.88
N LEU A 224 -10.83 -2.30 22.64
CA LEU A 224 -11.83 -1.30 22.26
C LEU A 224 -13.17 -1.87 22.74
N ASN A 225 -13.63 -1.44 23.91
CA ASN A 225 -14.98 -1.61 24.38
C ASN A 225 -15.78 -0.70 23.47
N GLY A 226 -15.98 -1.17 22.24
CA GLY A 226 -16.34 -0.48 21.01
C GLY A 226 -17.14 0.80 21.11
N LYS A 227 -16.57 1.83 21.74
CA LYS A 227 -17.35 3.00 22.08
C LYS A 227 -17.33 3.89 20.87
N LEU A 228 -18.28 3.62 19.99
CA LEU A 228 -18.65 4.47 18.89
C LEU A 228 -18.82 5.89 19.43
N LEU A 229 -18.33 6.84 18.66
CA LEU A 229 -18.22 8.20 19.13
C LEU A 229 -19.52 8.96 18.84
N PRO A 230 -19.83 10.04 19.57
CA PRO A 230 -21.03 10.80 19.29
C PRO A 230 -21.04 11.35 17.86
N CYS A 231 -22.14 11.15 17.12
CA CYS A 231 -22.34 11.65 15.75
C CYS A 231 -22.11 13.17 15.62
N SER A 232 -22.23 13.91 16.73
CA SER A 232 -21.93 15.34 16.78
C SER A 232 -20.51 15.67 16.30
N ILE A 233 -19.52 14.78 16.40
CA ILE A 233 -18.16 15.01 15.86
C ILE A 233 -18.17 15.06 14.33
N LEU A 234 -19.04 14.29 13.69
CA LEU A 234 -19.20 14.30 12.24
C LEU A 234 -20.04 15.50 11.80
N VAL A 235 -21.24 15.63 12.39
CA VAL A 235 -22.26 16.60 11.94
C VAL A 235 -21.93 18.05 12.32
N SER A 236 -21.15 18.27 13.39
CA SER A 236 -20.74 19.63 13.80
C SER A 236 -19.55 20.18 13.02
N SER A 237 -18.96 19.40 12.09
CA SER A 237 -17.92 19.93 11.20
C SER A 237 -18.50 21.01 10.30
N LYS A 238 -17.76 22.10 10.09
CA LYS A 238 -18.22 23.25 9.29
C LYS A 238 -18.47 22.90 7.83
N ASP A 239 -17.75 21.91 7.32
CA ASP A 239 -17.71 21.47 5.94
C ASP A 239 -18.47 20.15 5.70
N TYR A 240 -19.14 19.63 6.74
CA TYR A 240 -19.89 18.39 6.61
C TYR A 240 -21.07 18.57 5.65
N GLN A 241 -21.03 17.82 4.54
CA GLN A 241 -22.10 17.85 3.55
C GLN A 241 -22.35 16.46 2.97
N VAL A 242 -23.61 16.04 2.91
CA VAL A 242 -24.01 14.85 2.15
C VAL A 242 -24.13 15.24 0.67
N ARG A 243 -23.28 14.67 -0.19
CA ARG A 243 -23.24 14.98 -1.63
C ARG A 243 -24.27 14.21 -2.43
N ARG A 244 -24.26 12.87 -2.31
CA ARG A 244 -25.17 11.98 -3.04
C ARG A 244 -25.37 10.65 -2.31
N ARG A 245 -26.39 9.89 -2.70
CA ARG A 245 -26.56 8.50 -2.27
C ARG A 245 -25.80 7.58 -3.23
N LEU A 246 -25.22 6.51 -2.69
CA LEU A 246 -24.41 5.55 -3.46
C LEU A 246 -25.21 4.26 -3.66
N GLY A 247 -25.21 3.75 -4.89
CA GLY A 247 -25.94 2.55 -5.28
C GLY A 247 -27.46 2.71 -5.31
N ASN A 248 -28.17 1.58 -5.38
CA ASN A 248 -29.64 1.53 -5.44
C ASN A 248 -30.30 1.56 -4.04
N GLY A 249 -29.52 1.74 -2.97
CA GLY A 249 -29.98 1.73 -1.58
C GLY A 249 -29.89 3.09 -0.89
N SER A 250 -30.56 3.23 0.26
CA SER A 250 -30.51 4.44 1.09
C SER A 250 -29.38 4.45 2.13
N HIS A 251 -28.68 3.31 2.29
CA HIS A 251 -27.72 3.09 3.37
C HIS A 251 -26.33 3.66 3.12
N TYR A 252 -25.93 3.87 1.87
CA TYR A 252 -24.61 4.42 1.53
C TYR A 252 -24.76 5.83 0.96
N LYS A 253 -23.91 6.73 1.45
CA LYS A 253 -23.87 8.13 1.04
C LYS A 253 -22.43 8.56 0.78
N GLU A 254 -22.23 9.41 -0.21
CA GLU A 254 -20.99 10.17 -0.33
C GLU A 254 -21.11 11.42 0.55
N ILE A 255 -20.14 11.63 1.42
CA ILE A 255 -20.04 12.79 2.30
C ILE A 255 -18.76 13.56 2.02
N LEU A 256 -18.81 14.87 2.18
CA LEU A 256 -17.65 15.74 2.31
C LEU A 256 -17.41 15.96 3.80
N TRP A 257 -16.19 15.69 4.27
CA TRP A 257 -15.78 15.89 5.65
C TRP A 257 -14.27 16.12 5.71
N LEU A 258 -13.82 17.13 6.46
CA LEU A 258 -12.41 17.54 6.53
C LEU A 258 -11.79 17.87 5.15
N GLY A 259 -12.60 18.44 4.25
CA GLY A 259 -12.21 18.77 2.88
C GLY A 259 -12.09 17.58 1.93
N GLU A 260 -12.34 16.35 2.38
CA GLU A 260 -12.19 15.11 1.62
C GLU A 260 -13.53 14.39 1.45
N SER A 261 -13.62 13.58 0.39
CA SER A 261 -14.84 12.82 0.09
C SER A 261 -14.73 11.40 0.65
N PHE A 262 -15.70 11.01 1.47
CA PHE A 262 -15.78 9.67 2.07
C PHE A 262 -17.09 8.99 1.71
N ALA A 263 -17.10 7.66 1.80
CA ALA A 263 -18.33 6.90 1.86
C ALA A 263 -18.83 6.86 3.31
N LEU A 264 -20.14 6.84 3.49
CA LEU A 264 -20.79 6.75 4.78
C LEU A 264 -21.87 5.68 4.71
N ARG A 265 -21.71 4.62 5.51
CA ARG A 265 -22.76 3.64 5.77
C ARG A 265 -23.60 4.11 6.95
N HIS A 266 -24.90 4.25 6.72
CA HIS A 266 -25.86 4.78 7.68
C HIS A 266 -27.03 3.80 7.86
N PHE A 267 -27.30 3.43 9.11
CA PHE A 267 -28.41 2.52 9.46
C PHE A 267 -28.99 2.85 10.83
N PHE A 268 -30.20 2.34 11.06
CA PHE A 268 -30.98 2.55 12.27
C PHE A 268 -31.15 1.21 13.01
N GLY A 269 -31.10 1.24 14.33
CA GLY A 269 -31.32 0.03 15.14
C GLY A 269 -30.77 0.17 16.55
N ASP A 270 -30.99 -0.85 17.37
CA ASP A 270 -30.33 -0.93 18.67
C ASP A 270 -28.84 -1.24 18.46
N ILE A 271 -27.99 -0.25 18.71
CA ILE A 271 -26.57 -0.32 18.34
C ILE A 271 -25.75 -1.01 19.42
N GLU A 272 -26.15 -0.90 20.69
CA GLU A 272 -25.45 -1.52 21.83
C GLU A 272 -25.08 -3.00 21.60
N PRO A 273 -25.99 -3.89 21.15
CA PRO A 273 -25.64 -5.28 20.90
C PRO A 273 -24.72 -5.48 19.69
N LEU A 274 -24.68 -4.53 18.74
CA LEU A 274 -23.87 -4.61 17.52
C LEU A 274 -22.45 -4.04 17.71
N ILE A 275 -22.20 -3.34 18.82
CA ILE A 275 -20.90 -2.73 19.12
C ILE A 275 -19.71 -3.68 18.96
N PRO A 276 -19.75 -4.93 19.46
CA PRO A 276 -18.62 -5.86 19.31
C PRO A 276 -18.30 -6.17 17.84
N GLU A 277 -19.33 -6.40 17.02
CA GLU A 277 -19.19 -6.70 15.59
C GLU A 277 -18.65 -5.48 14.82
N ILE A 278 -19.16 -4.29 15.13
CA ILE A 278 -18.69 -3.05 14.50
C ILE A 278 -17.23 -2.80 14.85
N SER A 279 -16.82 -3.06 16.09
CA SER A 279 -15.44 -2.87 16.54
C SER A 279 -14.47 -3.82 15.85
N GLN A 280 -14.90 -5.06 15.63
CA GLN A 280 -14.13 -6.03 14.86
C GLN A 280 -13.92 -5.52 13.43
N ILE A 281 -14.96 -5.00 12.79
CA ILE A 281 -14.87 -4.44 11.42
C ILE A 281 -13.93 -3.23 11.37
N LEU A 282 -13.99 -2.33 12.36
CA LEU A 282 -13.11 -1.15 12.47
C LEU A 282 -11.63 -1.49 12.75
N SER A 283 -11.35 -2.73 13.18
CA SER A 283 -9.97 -3.20 13.42
C SER A 283 -9.27 -3.75 12.19
N LEU A 284 -10.04 -4.04 11.12
CA LEU A 284 -9.51 -4.58 9.87
C LEU A 284 -8.79 -3.47 9.09
N SER A 285 -7.51 -3.69 8.80
CA SER A 285 -6.74 -2.83 7.91
C SER A 285 -5.95 -3.68 6.92
N HIS A 286 -6.31 -3.59 5.65
CA HIS A 286 -5.63 -4.26 4.55
C HIS A 286 -5.93 -3.53 3.24
N PRO A 287 -4.96 -3.33 2.33
CA PRO A 287 -5.15 -2.59 1.06
C PRO A 287 -6.24 -3.17 0.15
N ASN A 288 -6.51 -4.47 0.24
CA ASN A 288 -7.56 -5.14 -0.55
C ASN A 288 -8.91 -5.26 0.17
N ILE A 289 -9.04 -4.71 1.39
CA ILE A 289 -10.29 -4.67 2.15
C ILE A 289 -10.74 -3.21 2.26
N MET A 290 -11.99 -2.94 1.91
CA MET A 290 -12.55 -1.59 2.08
C MET A 290 -12.52 -1.19 3.55
N HIS A 291 -11.78 -0.12 3.85
CA HIS A 291 -11.54 0.30 5.23
C HIS A 291 -12.74 1.04 5.81
N PHE A 292 -13.16 0.63 7.01
CA PHE A 292 -13.98 1.43 7.89
C PHE A 292 -13.09 2.29 8.80
N LEU A 293 -12.98 3.57 8.49
CA LEU A 293 -12.05 4.48 9.13
C LEU A 293 -12.49 4.87 10.54
N CYS A 294 -13.79 5.13 10.74
CA CYS A 294 -14.36 5.62 12.00
C CYS A 294 -15.83 5.20 12.15
N GLY A 295 -16.28 5.00 13.39
CA GLY A 295 -17.69 4.74 13.71
C GLY A 295 -18.28 5.76 14.69
N PHE A 296 -19.50 6.21 14.40
CA PHE A 296 -20.25 7.15 15.24
C PHE A 296 -21.68 6.68 15.52
N THR A 297 -22.24 7.10 16.64
CA THR A 297 -23.62 6.81 17.07
C THR A 297 -24.38 8.04 17.49
N ASP A 298 -25.70 8.00 17.27
CA ASP A 298 -26.69 8.90 17.89
C ASP A 298 -27.58 8.02 18.79
N GLU A 299 -27.32 8.04 20.09
CA GLU A 299 -28.07 7.23 21.08
C GLU A 299 -29.54 7.67 21.14
N GLU A 300 -29.83 8.96 20.96
CA GLU A 300 -31.20 9.50 21.00
C GLU A 300 -32.03 9.00 19.81
N LYS A 301 -31.43 8.95 18.62
CA LYS A 301 -32.11 8.54 17.38
C LYS A 301 -31.92 7.07 17.03
N LYS A 302 -31.10 6.34 17.78
CA LYS A 302 -30.70 4.96 17.47
C LYS A 302 -30.12 4.83 16.06
N GLU A 303 -29.24 5.77 15.69
CA GLU A 303 -28.55 5.81 14.39
C GLU A 303 -27.08 5.43 14.55
N CYS A 304 -26.54 4.76 13.54
CA CYS A 304 -25.11 4.45 13.42
C CYS A 304 -24.55 4.93 12.07
N PHE A 305 -23.37 5.51 12.13
CA PHE A 305 -22.64 6.13 11.03
C PHE A 305 -21.25 5.53 10.95
N LEU A 306 -20.97 4.78 9.89
CA LEU A 306 -19.64 4.22 9.66
C LEU A 306 -19.02 4.92 8.46
N VAL A 307 -17.94 5.66 8.71
CA VAL A 307 -17.17 6.36 7.68
C VAL A 307 -16.19 5.37 7.06
N MET A 308 -16.13 5.36 5.75
CA MET A 308 -15.34 4.42 4.94
C MET A 308 -14.69 5.15 3.77
N GLU A 309 -13.68 4.52 3.19
CA GLU A 309 -13.05 5.01 1.96
C GLU A 309 -14.04 5.05 0.80
N LEU A 310 -13.93 6.08 -0.05
CA LEU A 310 -14.80 6.24 -1.20
C LEU A 310 -14.24 5.51 -2.42
N MET A 311 -14.88 4.40 -2.80
CA MET A 311 -14.61 3.72 -4.05
C MET A 311 -15.45 4.31 -5.19
N THR A 312 -14.81 4.51 -6.36
CA THR A 312 -15.47 5.16 -7.50
C THR A 312 -16.43 4.24 -8.26
N ARG A 313 -16.13 2.93 -8.34
CA ARG A 313 -16.89 1.93 -9.09
C ARG A 313 -16.74 0.55 -8.45
N ASP A 314 -17.76 -0.28 -8.56
CA ASP A 314 -17.67 -1.71 -8.29
C ASP A 314 -17.29 -2.51 -9.55
N LEU A 315 -16.71 -3.70 -9.35
CA LEU A 315 -16.24 -4.56 -10.44
C LEU A 315 -17.37 -4.98 -11.39
N CYS A 316 -18.57 -5.24 -10.86
CA CYS A 316 -19.72 -5.68 -11.66
C CYS A 316 -20.19 -4.58 -12.62
N SER A 317 -20.30 -3.35 -12.12
CA SER A 317 -20.61 -2.17 -12.93
C SER A 317 -19.54 -1.92 -13.99
N TYR A 318 -18.26 -2.04 -13.63
CA TYR A 318 -17.15 -1.90 -14.58
C TYR A 318 -17.19 -2.95 -15.69
N ILE A 319 -17.41 -4.22 -15.35
CA ILE A 319 -17.53 -5.31 -16.33
C ILE A 319 -18.69 -5.04 -17.28
N LYS A 320 -19.86 -4.64 -16.76
CA LYS A 320 -21.04 -4.34 -17.60
C LYS A 320 -20.79 -3.19 -18.57
N GLU A 321 -20.05 -2.17 -18.16
CA GLU A 321 -19.67 -1.04 -19.03
C GLU A 321 -18.67 -1.46 -20.12
N MET A 322 -17.74 -2.35 -19.77
CA MET A 322 -16.71 -2.82 -20.68
C MET A 322 -17.17 -3.94 -21.62
N TYR A 323 -18.23 -4.65 -21.24
CA TYR A 323 -18.81 -5.74 -22.02
C TYR A 323 -19.84 -5.20 -23.00
N GLY A 324 -19.51 -5.25 -24.29
CA GLY A 324 -20.40 -4.81 -25.36
C GLY A 324 -20.27 -5.70 -26.59
N PRO A 325 -21.19 -5.60 -27.56
CA PRO A 325 -21.21 -6.48 -28.75
C PRO A 325 -19.90 -6.43 -29.57
N ARG A 326 -19.08 -5.38 -29.41
CA ARG A 326 -17.77 -5.21 -30.07
C ARG A 326 -16.55 -5.53 -29.21
N LYS A 327 -16.68 -5.71 -27.88
CA LYS A 327 -15.58 -6.03 -26.94
C LYS A 327 -15.94 -7.27 -26.13
N ARG A 328 -15.49 -8.44 -26.61
CA ARG A 328 -15.84 -9.75 -26.03
C ARG A 328 -14.98 -10.15 -24.82
N ILE A 329 -13.81 -9.53 -24.63
CA ILE A 329 -12.87 -9.86 -23.57
C ILE A 329 -12.70 -8.63 -22.67
N PRO A 330 -13.28 -8.63 -21.45
CA PRO A 330 -13.24 -7.46 -20.57
C PRO A 330 -11.84 -7.25 -19.94
N PHE A 331 -11.07 -8.33 -19.75
CA PHE A 331 -9.73 -8.28 -19.16
C PHE A 331 -8.75 -9.20 -19.89
N SER A 332 -7.51 -8.75 -20.05
CA SER A 332 -6.40 -9.63 -20.43
C SER A 332 -6.04 -10.57 -19.28
N LEU A 333 -5.43 -11.72 -19.58
CA LEU A 333 -5.01 -12.69 -18.55
C LEU A 333 -4.17 -12.07 -17.41
N PRO A 334 -3.15 -11.22 -17.65
CA PRO A 334 -2.37 -10.61 -16.57
C PRO A 334 -3.19 -9.72 -15.63
N VAL A 335 -4.24 -9.10 -16.16
CA VAL A 335 -5.15 -8.25 -15.38
C VAL A 335 -6.08 -9.14 -14.55
N ALA A 336 -6.65 -10.19 -15.16
CA ALA A 336 -7.50 -11.14 -14.43
C ALA A 336 -6.74 -11.86 -13.31
N CYS A 337 -5.52 -12.34 -13.56
CA CYS A 337 -4.70 -13.01 -12.54
C CYS A 337 -4.38 -12.10 -11.35
N ARG A 338 -4.17 -10.79 -11.57
CA ARG A 338 -3.98 -9.84 -10.46
C ARG A 338 -5.23 -9.69 -9.60
N TYR A 339 -6.41 -9.58 -10.23
CA TYR A 339 -7.67 -9.53 -9.48
C TYR A 339 -7.90 -10.80 -8.66
N TYR A 340 -7.65 -11.98 -9.24
CA TYR A 340 -7.81 -13.25 -8.51
C TYR A 340 -6.77 -13.43 -7.39
N ALA A 341 -5.54 -12.92 -7.55
CA ALA A 341 -4.52 -13.00 -6.51
C ALA A 341 -4.77 -12.02 -5.34
N THR A 342 -5.50 -10.93 -5.56
CA THR A 342 -5.88 -9.97 -4.50
C THR A 342 -7.13 -10.38 -3.71
N ASP A 343 -7.90 -11.36 -4.18
CA ASP A 343 -9.14 -11.85 -3.55
C ASP A 343 -8.93 -13.16 -2.74
N CYS A 344 -7.71 -13.68 -2.62
CA CYS A 344 -7.38 -14.92 -1.89
C CYS A 344 -6.75 -14.68 -0.53
#